data_AF-A0A951RN20-F1
#
_entry.id   AF-A0A951RN20-F1
#
_cell.length_a   1.000
_cell.length_b   1.000
_cell.length_c   1.000
_cell.angle_alpha   90.00
_cell.angle_beta   90.00
_cell.angle_gamma   90.00
#
_symmetry.space_group_name_H-M   'P 1'
#
loop_
_entity.id
_entity.type
_entity.pdbx_description
1 polymer ?
#
loop_
_entity_poly.entity_id
_entity_poly.type
_entity_poly.pdbx_seq_one_letter_code
_entity_poly.pdbx_strand_id
1 'polypeptide(L)'
;MNCLKEEQIQQYLDNECGPKEKEAIKRHLEVCTGCQEALIKQHQLSVEMKQSLDLLVTTQPAIPAFKFPERLGKKRRIVVKYLLPLAAAASLLLLVLLRPLSESGKTPINGQSIQFVQTEEFDANKPVTDYPMIMIIVAPDGTVTQTRIN
;
A
#
# COMPACT_ATOMS: atom_id res chain seq x y z
N MET A 1 32.68 29.74 0.96
CA MET A 1 31.50 29.04 0.43
C MET A 1 31.81 27.57 0.41
N ASN A 2 30.89 26.72 0.86
CA ASN A 2 31.10 25.26 0.83
C ASN A 2 31.00 24.78 -0.63
N CYS A 3 31.98 23.98 -1.07
CA CYS A 3 31.93 23.31 -2.37
C CYS A 3 30.75 22.32 -2.43
N LEU A 4 30.36 21.94 -3.65
CA LEU A 4 29.36 20.90 -3.86
C LEU A 4 29.86 19.54 -3.34
N LYS A 5 28.97 18.78 -2.71
CA LYS A 5 29.24 17.39 -2.35
C LYS A 5 29.15 16.51 -3.60
N GLU A 6 29.88 15.40 -3.62
CA GLU A 6 29.87 14.43 -4.72
C GLU A 6 28.46 13.91 -5.04
N GLU A 7 27.65 13.65 -4.02
CA GLU A 7 26.23 13.25 -4.15
C GLU A 7 25.41 14.27 -4.96
N GLN A 8 25.65 15.57 -4.75
CA GLN A 8 24.92 16.63 -5.44
C GLN A 8 25.34 16.74 -6.91
N ILE A 9 26.62 16.48 -7.20
CA ILE A 9 27.14 16.45 -8.57
C ILE A 9 26.53 15.25 -9.31
N GLN A 10 26.43 14.10 -8.66
CA GLN A 10 25.81 12.90 -9.24
C GLN A 10 24.32 13.10 -9.53
N GLN A 11 23.55 13.57 -8.55
CA GLN A 11 22.12 13.89 -8.75
C GLN A 11 21.89 14.90 -9.89
N TYR A 12 22.81 15.86 -10.04
CA TYR A 12 22.75 16.83 -11.14
C TYR A 12 22.99 16.17 -12.51
N LEU A 13 23.97 15.25 -12.60
CA LEU A 13 24.27 14.51 -13.84
C LEU A 13 23.13 13.55 -14.22
N ASP A 14 22.48 12.92 -13.23
CA ASP A 14 21.38 11.97 -13.44
C ASP A 14 20.01 12.66 -13.68
N ASN A 15 19.98 14.00 -13.67
CA ASN A 15 18.77 14.84 -13.76
C ASN A 15 17.73 14.59 -12.65
N GLU A 16 18.18 14.20 -11.45
CA GLU A 16 17.32 13.95 -10.29
C GLU A 16 17.09 15.20 -9.42
N CYS A 17 17.85 16.29 -9.66
CA CYS A 17 17.66 17.54 -8.93
C CYS A 17 16.35 18.26 -9.29
N GLY A 18 15.70 18.85 -8.28
CA GLY A 18 14.58 19.76 -8.51
C GLY A 18 15.00 21.04 -9.24
N PRO A 19 14.06 21.82 -9.82
CA PRO A 19 14.38 22.99 -10.64
C PRO A 19 15.16 24.07 -9.87
N LYS A 20 14.82 24.31 -8.60
CA LYS A 20 15.51 25.29 -7.74
C LYS A 20 16.95 24.87 -7.41
N GLU A 21 17.18 23.59 -7.15
CA GLU A 21 18.50 23.03 -6.85
C GLU A 21 19.38 23.06 -8.09
N LYS A 22 18.82 22.71 -9.25
CA LYS A 22 19.50 22.77 -10.54
C LYS A 22 20.01 24.19 -10.86
N GLU A 23 19.22 25.22 -10.58
CA GLU A 23 19.65 26.62 -10.71
C GLU A 23 20.72 27.03 -9.70
N ALA A 24 20.64 26.54 -8.46
CA ALA A 24 21.65 26.82 -7.44
C ALA A 24 23.00 26.18 -7.79
N ILE A 25 23.00 24.93 -8.27
CA ILE A 25 24.18 24.20 -8.72
C ILE A 25 24.80 24.89 -9.94
N LYS A 26 23.98 25.31 -10.92
CA LYS A 26 24.47 26.07 -12.09
C LYS A 26 25.19 27.36 -11.68
N ARG A 27 24.57 28.17 -10.82
CA ARG A 27 25.20 29.40 -10.31
C ARG A 27 26.49 29.13 -9.56
N HIS A 28 26.58 28.00 -8.84
CA HIS A 28 27.82 27.61 -8.17
C HIS A 28 28.91 27.21 -9.17
N LEU A 29 28.57 26.43 -10.21
CA LEU A 29 29.50 25.99 -11.25
C LEU A 29 30.04 27.15 -12.09
N GLU A 30 29.30 28.25 -12.23
CA GLU A 30 29.77 29.47 -12.89
C GLU A 30 30.90 30.19 -12.12
N VAL A 31 30.99 29.97 -10.80
CA VAL A 31 31.93 30.67 -9.92
C VAL A 31 33.05 29.76 -9.42
N CYS A 32 32.78 28.47 -9.23
CA CYS A 32 33.74 27.52 -8.65
C CYS A 32 34.34 26.58 -9.71
N THR A 33 35.57 26.88 -10.15
CA THR A 33 36.32 26.06 -11.11
C THR A 33 36.60 24.64 -10.59
N GLY A 34 36.89 24.49 -9.29
CA GLY A 34 37.14 23.16 -8.71
C GLY A 34 35.93 22.22 -8.79
N CYS A 35 34.72 22.74 -8.59
CA CYS A 35 33.49 21.94 -8.77
C CYS A 35 33.21 21.65 -10.25
N GLN A 36 33.58 22.56 -11.15
CA GLN A 36 33.48 22.35 -12.59
C GLN A 36 34.39 21.22 -13.07
N GLU A 37 35.65 21.20 -12.62
CA GLU A 37 36.59 20.12 -12.91
C GLU A 37 36.12 18.76 -12.35
N ALA A 38 35.60 18.75 -11.13
CA ALA A 38 35.03 17.55 -10.52
C ALA A 38 33.85 16.99 -11.33
N LEU A 39 32.95 17.87 -11.79
CA LEU A 39 31.82 17.50 -12.63
C LEU A 39 32.26 16.94 -13.99
N ILE A 40 33.25 17.57 -14.64
CA ILE A 40 33.80 17.09 -15.92
C ILE A 40 34.41 15.69 -15.73
N LYS A 41 35.20 15.50 -14.66
CA LYS A 41 35.83 14.20 -14.35
C LYS A 41 34.79 13.10 -14.13
N GLN A 42 33.74 13.38 -13.36
CA GLN A 42 32.67 12.41 -13.09
C GLN A 42 31.84 12.10 -14.35
N HIS A 43 31.54 13.12 -15.17
CA HIS A 43 30.89 12.93 -16.45
C HIS A 43 31.73 12.06 -17.39
N GLN A 44 33.04 12.34 -17.51
CA GLN A 44 33.95 11.57 -18.34
C GLN A 44 34.03 10.10 -17.91
N LEU A 45 34.15 9.84 -16.60
CA LEU A 45 34.12 8.48 -16.05
C LEU A 45 32.83 7.74 -16.44
N SER A 46 31.67 8.42 -16.36
CA SER A 46 30.39 7.83 -16.73
C SER A 46 30.31 7.47 -18.22
N VAL A 47 30.93 8.29 -19.09
CA VAL A 47 30.99 8.05 -20.54
C VAL A 47 31.93 6.89 -20.86
N GLU A 48 33.12 6.87 -20.26
CA GLU A 48 34.09 5.78 -20.42
C GLU A 48 33.49 4.45 -19.96
N MET A 49 32.76 4.45 -18.84
CA MET A 49 32.07 3.27 -18.34
C MET A 49 30.96 2.82 -19.31
N LYS A 50 30.15 3.74 -19.84
CA LYS A 50 29.13 3.41 -20.85
C LYS A 50 29.73 2.87 -22.15
N GLN A 51 30.87 3.41 -22.58
CA GLN A 51 31.62 2.91 -23.74
C GLN A 51 32.17 1.51 -23.48
N SER A 52 32.75 1.25 -22.31
CA SER A 52 33.30 -0.05 -21.95
C SER A 52 32.25 -1.16 -21.85
N LEU A 53 31.01 -0.80 -21.51
CA LEU A 53 29.88 -1.73 -21.41
C LEU A 53 29.18 -1.97 -22.76
N ASP A 54 29.69 -1.40 -23.85
CA ASP A 54 29.08 -1.47 -25.18
C ASP A 54 27.59 -1.02 -25.17
N LEU A 55 27.20 -0.21 -24.18
CA LEU A 55 25.84 0.35 -24.07
C LEU A 55 25.58 1.43 -25.12
N LEU A 56 26.62 1.85 -25.84
CA LEU A 56 26.55 2.72 -27.01
C LEU A 56 26.47 1.93 -28.33
N VAL A 57 26.23 0.61 -28.28
CA VAL A 57 25.97 -0.18 -29.49
C VAL A 57 24.77 0.39 -30.25
N THR A 58 25.09 1.03 -31.38
CA THR A 58 24.19 1.78 -32.27
C THR A 58 23.18 0.90 -33.00
N THR A 59 23.22 -0.43 -32.85
CA THR A 59 22.21 -1.30 -33.44
C THR A 59 20.93 -1.19 -32.61
N GLN A 60 20.10 -0.20 -32.96
CA GLN A 60 18.76 -0.06 -32.44
C GLN A 60 18.05 -1.40 -32.70
N PRO A 61 17.76 -2.21 -31.66
CA PRO A 61 17.08 -3.47 -31.88
C PRO A 61 15.73 -3.15 -32.53
N ALA A 62 15.36 -3.90 -33.57
CA ALA A 62 14.05 -3.75 -34.19
C ALA A 62 12.99 -4.16 -33.15
N ILE A 63 12.48 -3.19 -32.39
CA ILE A 63 11.42 -3.41 -31.41
C ILE A 63 10.16 -3.75 -32.23
N PRO A 64 9.63 -4.98 -32.14
CA PRO A 64 8.42 -5.32 -32.86
C PRO A 64 7.27 -4.46 -32.36
N ALA A 65 6.39 -4.03 -33.27
CA ALA A 65 5.22 -3.26 -32.90
C ALA A 65 4.37 -4.05 -31.90
N PHE A 66 4.07 -3.45 -30.75
CA PHE A 66 3.11 -4.00 -29.80
C PHE A 66 1.74 -4.10 -30.45
N LYS A 67 1.24 -5.33 -30.65
CA LYS A 67 -0.13 -5.58 -31.08
C LYS A 67 -1.03 -5.57 -29.86
N PHE A 68 -1.74 -4.46 -29.65
CA PHE A 68 -2.81 -4.44 -28.67
C PHE A 68 -4.04 -5.14 -29.24
N PRO A 69 -4.68 -6.08 -28.51
CA PRO A 69 -5.95 -6.61 -28.94
C PRO A 69 -6.96 -5.47 -29.04
N GLU A 70 -7.74 -5.44 -30.13
CA GLU A 70 -8.84 -4.49 -30.26
C GLU A 70 -9.74 -4.60 -29.02
N ARG A 71 -9.85 -3.50 -28.27
CA ARG A 71 -10.69 -3.48 -27.07
C ARG A 71 -12.13 -3.80 -27.50
N LEU A 72 -12.64 -4.94 -27.04
CA LEU A 72 -14.04 -5.37 -27.21
C LEU A 72 -15.01 -4.47 -26.42
N GLY A 73 -15.07 -3.17 -26.75
CA GLY A 73 -15.80 -2.15 -26.01
C GLY A 73 -17.33 -2.26 -26.12
N LYS A 74 -17.84 -3.12 -27.02
CA LYS A 74 -19.29 -3.23 -27.26
C LYS A 74 -20.03 -4.04 -26.19
N LYS A 75 -19.41 -5.05 -25.57
CA LYS A 75 -20.09 -5.93 -24.60
C LYS A 75 -20.41 -5.24 -23.27
N ARG A 76 -19.58 -4.28 -22.83
CA ARG A 76 -19.75 -3.59 -21.53
C ARG A 76 -21.04 -2.77 -21.44
N ARG A 77 -21.49 -2.17 -22.55
CA ARG A 77 -22.72 -1.35 -22.56
C ARG A 77 -24.00 -2.17 -22.41
N ILE A 78 -24.06 -3.36 -22.98
CA ILE A 78 -25.24 -4.24 -22.89
C ILE A 78 -25.36 -4.81 -21.47
N VAL A 79 -24.24 -5.24 -20.88
CA VAL A 79 -24.21 -5.77 -19.52
C VAL A 79 -24.65 -4.71 -18.51
N VAL A 80 -24.11 -3.50 -18.58
CA VAL A 80 -24.49 -2.43 -17.64
C VAL A 80 -25.96 -2.00 -17.81
N LYS A 81 -26.48 -1.95 -19.04
CA LYS A 81 -27.84 -1.46 -19.28
C LYS A 81 -28.94 -2.46 -18.87
N TYR A 82 -28.69 -3.77 -19.01
CA TYR A 82 -29.75 -4.78 -18.82
C TYR A 82 -29.48 -5.73 -17.64
N LEU A 83 -28.24 -6.17 -17.41
CA LEU A 83 -27.97 -7.12 -16.32
C LEU A 83 -27.94 -6.44 -14.95
N LEU A 84 -27.46 -5.20 -14.86
CA LEU A 84 -27.42 -4.45 -13.60
C LEU A 84 -28.82 -4.21 -12.98
N PRO A 85 -29.83 -3.70 -13.71
CA PRO A 85 -31.16 -3.52 -13.13
C PRO A 85 -31.84 -4.86 -12.81
N LEU A 86 -31.58 -5.91 -13.58
CA LEU A 86 -32.10 -7.25 -13.30
C LEU A 86 -31.54 -7.82 -11.98
N ALA A 87 -30.23 -7.69 -11.76
CA ALA A 87 -29.58 -8.12 -10.52
C ALA A 87 -30.08 -7.31 -9.31
N ALA A 88 -30.29 -6.00 -9.46
CA ALA A 88 -30.85 -5.17 -8.41
C ALA A 88 -32.29 -5.59 -8.04
N ALA A 89 -33.15 -5.85 -9.04
CA ALA A 89 -34.51 -6.33 -8.82
C ALA A 89 -34.54 -7.69 -8.13
N ALA A 90 -33.69 -8.64 -8.55
CA ALA A 90 -33.57 -9.95 -7.93
C ALA A 90 -33.09 -9.86 -6.47
N SER A 91 -32.15 -8.94 -6.18
CA SER A 91 -31.64 -8.72 -4.83
C SER A 91 -32.71 -8.15 -3.89
N LEU A 92 -33.54 -7.22 -4.37
CA LEU A 92 -34.69 -6.70 -3.60
C LEU A 92 -35.72 -7.79 -3.34
N LEU A 93 -36.03 -8.62 -4.35
CA LEU A 93 -36.97 -9.73 -4.20
C LEU A 93 -36.46 -10.77 -3.21
N LEU A 94 -35.16 -11.08 -3.24
CA LEU A 94 -34.50 -11.94 -2.27
C LEU A 94 -34.61 -11.35 -0.84
N LEU A 95 -34.33 -10.05 -0.66
CA LEU A 95 -34.46 -9.40 0.65
C LEU A 95 -35.90 -9.45 1.20
N VAL A 96 -36.90 -9.30 0.34
CA VAL A 96 -38.32 -9.44 0.73
C VAL A 96 -38.63 -10.87 1.15
N LEU A 97 -38.13 -11.87 0.42
CA LEU A 97 -38.30 -13.29 0.76
C LEU A 97 -37.57 -13.70 2.05
N LEU A 98 -36.46 -13.04 2.38
CA LEU A 98 -35.67 -13.32 3.58
C LEU A 98 -36.20 -12.63 4.85
N ARG A 99 -37.11 -11.65 4.74
CA ARG A 99 -37.74 -11.00 5.91
C ARG A 99 -38.34 -11.96 6.95
N PRO A 100 -39.17 -12.97 6.58
CA PRO A 100 -39.76 -13.88 7.56
C PRO A 100 -38.72 -14.73 8.31
N LEU A 101 -37.55 -14.97 7.73
CA LEU A 101 -36.44 -15.68 8.40
C LEU A 101 -35.76 -14.81 9.46
N SER A 102 -35.69 -13.49 9.25
CA SER A 102 -35.15 -12.55 10.23
C SER A 102 -36.05 -12.42 11.47
N GLU A 103 -37.36 -12.56 11.32
CA GLU A 103 -38.29 -12.49 12.45
C GLU A 103 -38.36 -13.81 13.25
N SER A 104 -37.97 -14.93 12.62
CA SER A 104 -37.89 -16.25 13.27
C SER A 104 -36.70 -16.37 14.25
N GLY A 105 -35.77 -15.42 14.24
CA GLY A 105 -34.60 -15.37 15.15
C GLY A 105 -34.87 -14.78 16.54
N LYS A 106 -36.10 -14.40 16.90
CA LYS A 106 -36.46 -14.03 18.28
C LYS A 106 -36.61 -15.30 19.14
N THR A 107 -35.53 -16.04 19.32
CA THR A 107 -35.40 -16.95 20.46
C THR A 107 -35.44 -16.13 21.74
N PRO A 108 -36.12 -16.58 22.82
CA PRO A 108 -36.07 -15.90 24.11
C PRO A 108 -34.61 -15.75 24.55
N ILE A 109 -34.26 -14.56 25.03
CA ILE A 109 -32.94 -14.17 25.51
C ILE A 109 -32.66 -14.95 26.80
N ASN A 110 -32.30 -16.22 26.68
CA ASN A 110 -31.54 -16.97 27.66
C ASN A 110 -30.09 -17.08 27.17
N GLY A 111 -29.56 -15.97 26.65
CA GLY A 111 -28.18 -15.89 26.20
C GLY A 111 -27.28 -15.73 27.42
N GLN A 112 -26.61 -16.79 27.84
CA GLN A 112 -25.41 -16.66 28.67
C GLN A 112 -24.43 -15.80 27.88
N SER A 113 -24.14 -14.60 28.37
CA SER A 113 -23.07 -13.76 27.83
C SER A 113 -21.78 -14.14 28.54
N ILE A 114 -20.82 -14.67 27.79
CA ILE A 114 -19.47 -14.90 28.28
C ILE A 114 -18.69 -13.61 27.99
N GLN A 115 -18.34 -12.87 29.03
CA GLN A 115 -17.48 -11.70 28.92
C GLN A 115 -16.07 -12.05 29.40
N PHE A 116 -15.09 -11.84 28.53
CA PHE A 116 -13.67 -11.93 28.88
C PHE A 116 -13.20 -10.52 29.25
N VAL A 117 -12.81 -10.34 30.52
CA VAL A 117 -12.25 -9.07 31.00
C VAL A 117 -10.79 -9.31 31.34
N GLN A 118 -9.88 -8.72 30.55
CA GLN A 118 -8.46 -8.61 30.91
C GLN A 118 -8.33 -7.42 31.86
N THR A 119 -8.12 -7.69 33.15
CA THR A 119 -8.09 -6.68 34.21
C THR A 119 -6.70 -6.20 34.62
N GLU A 120 -5.63 -6.70 33.99
CA GLU A 120 -4.25 -6.32 34.34
C GLU A 120 -3.56 -5.56 33.21
N GLU A 121 -2.66 -4.65 33.58
CA GLU A 121 -1.78 -3.91 32.66
C GLU A 121 -1.02 -4.91 31.79
N PHE A 122 -1.32 -4.90 30.49
CA PHE A 122 -0.73 -5.83 29.54
C PHE A 122 0.78 -5.57 29.41
N ASP A 123 1.61 -6.49 29.91
CA ASP A 123 3.07 -6.46 29.78
C ASP A 123 3.50 -7.25 28.54
N ALA A 124 3.82 -6.53 27.46
CA ALA A 124 4.20 -7.15 26.19
C ALA A 124 5.44 -8.08 26.27
N ASN A 125 6.16 -8.10 27.40
CA ASN A 125 7.33 -8.96 27.61
C ASN A 125 7.02 -10.33 28.23
N LYS A 126 5.78 -10.58 28.70
CA LYS A 126 5.39 -11.89 29.26
C LYS A 126 4.61 -12.73 28.25
N PRO A 127 4.82 -14.05 28.21
CA PRO A 127 4.04 -14.94 27.36
C PRO A 127 2.57 -14.98 27.82
N VAL A 128 1.64 -15.16 26.88
CA VAL A 128 0.18 -15.14 27.12
C VAL A 128 -0.26 -16.17 28.17
N THR A 129 0.49 -17.25 28.34
CA THR A 129 0.25 -18.31 29.33
C THR A 129 0.40 -17.87 30.78
N ASP A 130 1.13 -16.78 31.03
CA ASP A 130 1.44 -16.32 32.39
C ASP A 130 0.39 -15.34 32.92
N TYR A 131 -0.62 -15.02 32.11
CA TYR A 131 -1.70 -14.11 32.47
C TYR A 131 -2.88 -14.86 33.09
N PRO A 132 -3.38 -14.44 34.27
CA PRO A 132 -4.57 -15.03 34.85
C PRO A 132 -5.79 -14.73 33.98
N MET A 133 -6.45 -15.77 33.45
CA MET A 133 -7.73 -15.61 32.76
C MET A 133 -8.87 -15.66 33.76
N ILE A 134 -9.66 -14.58 33.82
CA ILE A 134 -10.89 -14.53 34.62
C ILE A 134 -12.07 -14.71 33.67
N MET A 135 -12.75 -15.84 33.80
CA MET A 135 -14.00 -16.10 33.11
C MET A 135 -15.16 -15.64 33.98
N ILE A 136 -15.97 -14.72 33.46
CA ILE A 136 -17.18 -14.22 34.11
C ILE A 136 -18.39 -14.82 33.38
N ILE A 137 -19.16 -15.63 34.09
CA ILE A 137 -20.42 -16.19 33.59
C ILE A 137 -21.56 -15.46 34.29
N VAL A 138 -22.36 -14.74 33.49
CA VAL A 138 -23.57 -14.08 33.96
C VAL A 138 -24.77 -14.96 33.58
N ALA A 139 -25.45 -15.49 34.58
CA ALA A 139 -26.63 -16.31 34.39
C ALA A 139 -27.88 -15.43 34.14
N PRO A 140 -28.96 -16.00 33.57
CA PRO A 140 -30.17 -15.24 33.22
C PRO A 140 -30.88 -14.58 34.42
N ASP A 141 -30.66 -15.10 35.62
CA ASP A 141 -31.16 -14.55 36.89
C ASP A 141 -30.32 -13.37 37.43
N GLY A 142 -29.27 -12.99 36.69
CA GLY A 142 -28.33 -11.94 37.08
C GLY A 142 -27.24 -12.41 38.05
N THR A 143 -27.17 -13.71 38.38
CA THR A 143 -26.08 -14.22 39.21
C THR A 143 -24.77 -14.20 38.41
N VAL A 144 -23.72 -13.68 39.03
CA VAL A 144 -22.39 -13.56 38.43
C VAL A 144 -21.48 -14.58 39.10
N THR A 145 -20.93 -15.49 38.30
CA THR A 145 -19.90 -16.43 38.76
C THR A 145 -18.58 -16.10 38.09
N GLN A 146 -17.52 -16.02 38.89
CA GLN A 146 -16.16 -15.74 38.42
C GLN A 146 -15.31 -16.98 38.66
N THR A 147 -14.69 -17.49 37.60
CA THR A 147 -13.75 -18.62 37.70
C THR A 147 -12.41 -18.18 37.15
N ARG A 148 -11.36 -18.32 37.97
CA ARG A 148 -9.97 -18.10 37.55
C ARG A 148 -9.46 -19.37 36.89
N ILE A 149 -9.05 -19.25 35.63
CA ILE A 149 -8.41 -20.32 34.87
C ILE A 149 -6.91 -20.01 34.87
N ASN A 150 -6.13 -20.88 35.51
CA ASN A 150 -4.66 -20.87 35.47
C ASN A 150 -4.18 -21.74 34.30
#